data_AF-A0A4Q5S2P2-F1
#
_entry.id   AF-A0A4Q5S2P2-F1
#
_cell.length_a   1.000
_cell.length_b   1.000
_cell.length_c   1.000
_cell.angle_alpha   90.00
_cell.angle_beta   90.00
_cell.angle_gamma   90.00
#
_symmetry.space_group_name_H-M   'P 1'
#
loop_
_entity.id
_entity.type
_entity.pdbx_description
1 polymer ?
#
loop_
_entity_poly.entity_id
_entity_poly.type
_entity_poly.pdbx_seq_one_letter_code
_entity_poly.pdbx_strand_id
1 'polypeptide(L)'
;MKNFFLALSLILLGLSACKKVHYEWENYTYTAVPIVTIDTTKTASPTVARQTAKVSFFNLKDANLANEQFSFSLNWEGFGKAEVKSIEVYTSFNKAESSVPAYPIVISSPGNQYPNIAQFPLPSLVGTNDKLLETATAFPKVYTYTAAQLATLNGVALSSAAVNDYFLFKFILNLTDGRRIVTFFNNICDESRGEPGDCRTGVRFKSL
;
A
#
# COMPACT_ATOMS: atom_id res chain seq x y z
N MET A 1 23.46 63.01 17.27
CA MET A 1 24.03 61.64 17.16
C MET A 1 23.36 60.63 18.08
N LYS A 2 23.20 60.91 19.39
CA LYS A 2 22.58 59.99 20.36
C LYS A 2 21.16 59.51 19.97
N ASN A 3 20.33 60.43 19.44
CA ASN A 3 18.96 60.11 19.01
C ASN A 3 18.91 59.28 17.71
N PHE A 4 19.96 59.35 16.90
CA PHE A 4 20.06 58.58 15.64
C PHE A 4 20.41 57.11 15.92
N PHE A 5 21.32 56.86 16.87
CA PHE A 5 21.62 55.50 17.34
C PHE A 5 20.43 54.84 18.07
N LEU A 6 19.63 55.64 18.78
CA LEU A 6 18.39 55.15 19.42
C LEU A 6 17.32 54.76 18.38
N ALA A 7 17.13 55.58 17.35
CA ALA A 7 16.21 55.27 16.26
C ALA A 7 16.65 54.02 15.47
N LEU A 8 17.95 53.88 15.19
CA LEU A 8 18.49 52.74 14.46
C LEU A 8 18.36 51.42 15.26
N SER A 9 18.56 51.46 16.58
CA SER A 9 18.39 50.30 17.46
C SER A 9 16.91 49.88 17.61
N LEU A 10 15.97 50.83 17.66
CA LEU A 10 14.53 50.53 17.65
C LEU A 10 14.07 49.90 16.32
N ILE A 11 14.62 50.34 15.18
CA ILE A 11 14.34 49.76 13.86
C ILE A 11 14.89 48.32 13.76
N LEU A 12 16.11 48.08 14.26
CA LEU A 12 16.73 46.74 14.29
C LEU A 12 15.98 45.75 15.21
N LEU A 13 15.42 46.23 16.33
CA LEU A 13 14.54 45.43 17.21
C LEU A 13 13.18 45.14 16.55
N GLY A 14 12.63 46.08 15.78
CA GLY A 14 11.39 45.90 15.02
C GLY A 14 11.52 44.92 13.85
N LEU A 15 12.69 44.85 13.20
CA LEU A 15 12.97 43.91 12.12
C LEU A 15 13.12 42.46 12.62
N SER A 16 13.60 42.27 13.85
CA SER A 16 13.70 40.95 14.49
C SER A 16 12.35 40.42 14.98
N ALA A 17 11.34 41.27 15.08
CA ALA A 17 9.99 40.92 15.55
C ALA A 17 9.05 40.45 14.42
N CYS A 18 9.53 40.36 13.18
CA CYS A 18 8.73 40.13 11.97
C CYS A 18 8.82 38.69 11.42
N LYS A 19 8.78 37.68 12.30
CA LYS A 19 8.29 36.34 11.92
C LYS A 19 7.44 35.79 13.07
N LYS A 20 6.16 36.18 13.11
CA LYS A 20 5.19 35.71 14.12
C LYS A 20 4.39 34.48 13.69
N VAL A 21 4.56 34.02 12.46
CA VAL A 21 3.78 32.90 11.93
C VAL A 21 4.70 31.71 11.75
N HIS A 22 4.67 30.82 12.74
CA HIS A 22 5.03 29.43 12.50
C HIS A 22 3.89 28.80 11.73
N TYR A 23 4.17 28.38 10.50
CA TYR A 23 3.20 27.65 9.74
C TYR A 23 3.30 26.17 10.10
N GLU A 24 2.16 25.51 10.28
CA GLU A 24 2.13 24.09 10.65
C GLU A 24 2.89 23.21 9.66
N TRP A 25 2.93 23.59 8.37
CA TRP A 25 3.69 22.88 7.34
C TRP A 25 5.21 22.92 7.54
N GLU A 26 5.75 23.89 8.29
CA GLU A 26 7.18 23.95 8.64
C GLU A 26 7.59 22.80 9.56
N ASN A 27 6.63 22.19 10.26
CA ASN A 27 6.83 21.04 11.14
C ASN A 27 6.37 19.71 10.50
N TYR A 28 5.96 19.71 9.22
CA TYR A 28 5.54 18.49 8.56
C TYR A 28 6.70 17.51 8.44
N THR A 29 6.51 16.34 9.03
CA THR A 29 7.45 15.23 8.91
C THR A 29 7.00 14.36 7.75
N TYR A 30 7.82 14.31 6.68
CA TYR A 30 7.55 13.46 5.54
C TYR A 30 7.83 12.00 5.89
N THR A 31 7.10 11.09 5.27
CA THR A 31 7.30 9.65 5.44
C THR A 31 7.53 8.98 4.10
N ALA A 32 8.26 7.88 4.11
CA ALA A 32 8.34 6.98 2.97
C ALA A 32 7.04 6.20 2.83
N VAL A 33 6.77 5.74 1.61
CA VAL A 33 5.61 4.93 1.27
C VAL A 33 6.03 3.67 0.49
N PRO A 34 5.36 2.52 0.68
CA PRO A 34 5.59 1.35 -0.15
C PRO A 34 5.09 1.57 -1.57
N ILE A 35 5.75 0.92 -2.54
CA ILE A 35 5.29 0.86 -3.93
C ILE A 35 5.15 -0.60 -4.31
N VAL A 36 3.96 -0.97 -4.78
CA VAL A 36 3.65 -2.35 -5.17
C VAL A 36 3.21 -2.40 -6.63
N THR A 37 3.77 -3.38 -7.34
CA THR A 37 3.43 -3.65 -8.74
C THR A 37 3.11 -5.13 -8.89
N ILE A 38 1.84 -5.44 -9.14
CA ILE A 38 1.39 -6.81 -9.43
C ILE A 38 1.86 -7.21 -10.83
N ASP A 39 2.39 -8.42 -10.96
CA ASP A 39 2.70 -9.05 -12.24
C ASP A 39 1.41 -9.64 -12.84
N THR A 40 0.80 -8.89 -13.75
CA THR A 40 -0.46 -9.27 -14.40
C THR A 40 -0.31 -10.47 -15.34
N THR A 41 0.91 -10.89 -15.68
CA THR A 41 1.15 -12.03 -16.59
C THR A 41 1.00 -13.39 -15.91
N LYS A 42 1.03 -13.43 -14.57
CA LYS A 42 0.97 -14.67 -13.78
C LYS A 42 -0.41 -15.01 -13.22
N THR A 43 -1.39 -14.13 -13.39
CA THR A 43 -2.75 -14.30 -12.84
C THR A 43 -3.61 -15.20 -13.74
N ALA A 44 -4.52 -15.98 -13.17
CA ALA A 44 -5.38 -16.90 -13.90
C ALA A 44 -6.47 -16.22 -14.74
N SER A 45 -6.60 -14.89 -14.67
CA SER A 45 -7.57 -14.13 -15.47
C SER A 45 -6.89 -13.31 -16.55
N PRO A 46 -6.91 -13.76 -17.81
CA PRO A 46 -6.74 -12.89 -18.97
C PRO A 46 -8.04 -12.11 -19.22
N THR A 47 -8.55 -11.34 -18.25
CA THR A 47 -9.38 -10.16 -18.59
C THR A 47 -8.47 -9.05 -19.10
N VAL A 48 -7.85 -9.34 -20.23
CA VAL A 48 -7.40 -8.36 -21.21
C VAL A 48 -8.64 -7.50 -21.53
N ALA A 49 -8.67 -6.25 -21.07
CA ALA A 49 -9.09 -5.07 -21.85
C ALA A 49 -9.72 -3.88 -21.07
N ARG A 50 -10.11 -3.95 -19.78
CA ARG A 50 -10.91 -2.83 -19.19
C ARG A 50 -10.68 -2.43 -17.73
N GLN A 51 -9.48 -2.59 -17.18
CA GLN A 51 -9.29 -2.26 -15.76
C GLN A 51 -7.90 -1.72 -15.52
N THR A 52 -7.76 -0.40 -15.38
CA THR A 52 -6.62 0.28 -14.76
C THR A 52 -6.46 -0.07 -13.27
N ALA A 53 -7.10 -1.16 -12.82
CA ALA A 53 -7.18 -1.65 -11.46
C ALA A 53 -6.23 -2.85 -11.34
N LYS A 54 -5.23 -2.74 -10.45
CA LYS A 54 -4.23 -3.77 -10.16
C LYS A 54 -4.87 -4.96 -9.40
N VAL A 55 -5.68 -5.79 -10.07
CA VAL A 55 -6.36 -6.94 -9.44
C VAL A 55 -5.81 -8.26 -9.97
N SER A 56 -5.58 -9.23 -9.08
CA SER A 56 -5.22 -10.60 -9.43
C SER A 56 -6.27 -11.61 -8.95
N PHE A 57 -6.47 -12.69 -9.72
CA PHE A 57 -7.39 -13.77 -9.38
C PHE A 57 -6.74 -15.16 -9.52
N PHE A 58 -7.11 -16.04 -8.60
CA PHE A 58 -7.04 -17.48 -8.76
C PHE A 58 -8.38 -18.03 -9.27
N ASN A 59 -8.37 -18.98 -10.20
CA ASN A 59 -9.56 -19.59 -10.78
C ASN A 59 -9.96 -20.88 -10.04
N LEU A 60 -11.04 -20.82 -9.28
CA LEU A 60 -11.58 -21.98 -8.56
C LEU A 60 -12.03 -23.13 -9.48
N LYS A 61 -12.24 -22.88 -10.78
CA LYS A 61 -12.58 -23.92 -11.74
C LYS A 61 -11.36 -24.55 -12.41
N ASP A 62 -10.16 -24.02 -12.21
CA ASP A 62 -8.95 -24.59 -12.79
C ASP A 62 -8.60 -25.90 -12.07
N ALA A 63 -8.45 -26.98 -12.84
CA ALA A 63 -8.04 -28.29 -12.33
C ALA A 63 -6.64 -28.25 -11.67
N ASN A 64 -5.84 -27.24 -11.99
CA ASN A 64 -4.50 -27.00 -11.49
C ASN A 64 -4.40 -25.77 -10.58
N LEU A 65 -5.51 -25.37 -9.93
CA LEU A 65 -5.59 -24.23 -8.99
C LEU A 65 -4.39 -24.13 -8.04
N ALA A 66 -3.93 -25.27 -7.50
CA ALA A 66 -2.81 -25.33 -6.57
C ALA A 66 -1.50 -24.71 -7.10
N ASN A 67 -1.30 -24.73 -8.43
CA ASN A 67 -0.11 -24.26 -9.12
C ASN A 67 -0.27 -22.89 -9.78
N GLU A 68 -1.49 -22.31 -9.77
CA GLU A 68 -1.66 -20.93 -10.20
C GLU A 68 -0.83 -19.99 -9.33
N GLN A 69 -0.31 -18.91 -9.93
CA GLN A 69 0.65 -18.03 -9.29
C GLN A 69 0.08 -16.64 -9.03
N PHE A 70 0.54 -16.05 -7.94
CA PHE A 70 0.43 -14.62 -7.69
C PHE A 70 1.84 -14.06 -7.49
N SER A 71 2.10 -12.90 -8.09
CA SER A 71 3.41 -12.28 -8.05
C SER A 71 3.29 -10.77 -8.00
N PHE A 72 4.15 -10.15 -7.20
CA PHE A 72 4.26 -8.70 -7.11
C PHE A 72 5.71 -8.27 -6.82
N SER A 73 6.06 -7.07 -7.27
CA SER A 73 7.30 -6.39 -6.90
C SER A 73 7.01 -5.37 -5.81
N LEU A 74 7.84 -5.35 -4.78
CA LEU A 74 7.80 -4.41 -3.66
C LEU A 74 9.02 -3.49 -3.73
N ASN A 75 8.76 -2.19 -3.68
CA ASN A 75 9.75 -1.13 -3.54
C ASN A 75 9.24 -0.09 -2.54
N TRP A 76 9.93 1.05 -2.43
CA TRP A 76 9.51 2.19 -1.63
C TRP A 76 9.90 3.51 -2.30
N GLU A 77 9.24 4.59 -1.92
CA GLU A 77 9.59 5.96 -2.28
C GLU A 77 9.66 6.83 -1.04
N GLY A 78 10.76 7.57 -0.92
CA GLY A 78 11.07 8.45 0.20
C GLY A 78 10.88 9.93 -0.11
N PHE A 79 10.62 10.27 -1.38
CA PHE A 79 10.46 11.62 -1.92
C PHE A 79 11.65 12.55 -1.59
N GLY A 80 12.85 11.97 -1.44
CA GLY A 80 14.05 12.69 -1.01
C GLY A 80 14.01 13.21 0.44
N LYS A 81 13.07 12.72 1.26
CA LYS A 81 12.84 13.19 2.64
C LYS A 81 12.92 12.09 3.70
N ALA A 82 12.72 10.83 3.31
CA ALA A 82 12.79 9.68 4.21
C ALA A 82 13.50 8.52 3.50
N GLU A 83 14.08 7.62 4.28
CA GLU A 83 14.74 6.42 3.76
C GLU A 83 14.23 5.20 4.53
N VAL A 84 13.95 4.11 3.81
CA VAL A 84 13.47 2.86 4.39
C VAL A 84 14.65 1.94 4.67
N LYS A 85 14.80 1.55 5.94
CA LYS A 85 15.78 0.54 6.38
C LYS A 85 15.30 -0.87 6.07
N SER A 86 14.03 -1.15 6.33
CA SER A 86 13.42 -2.45 6.05
C SER A 86 11.90 -2.36 5.91
N ILE A 87 11.31 -3.36 5.25
CA ILE A 87 9.87 -3.53 5.16
C ILE A 87 9.50 -4.89 5.73
N GLU A 88 8.68 -4.90 6.78
CA GLU A 88 8.04 -6.12 7.27
C GLU A 88 6.87 -6.47 6.33
N VAL A 89 6.88 -7.69 5.80
CA VAL A 89 5.87 -8.20 4.89
C VAL A 89 5.03 -9.22 5.64
N TYR A 90 3.74 -8.93 5.78
CA TYR A 90 2.77 -9.79 6.42
C TYR A 90 1.86 -10.43 5.38
N THR A 91 1.32 -11.62 5.68
CA THR A 91 0.25 -12.24 4.90
C THR A 91 -0.90 -12.71 5.77
N SER A 92 -2.12 -12.69 5.23
CA SER A 92 -3.30 -13.32 5.81
C SER A 92 -4.18 -13.95 4.73
N PHE A 93 -4.95 -14.96 5.13
CA PHE A 93 -6.12 -15.42 4.38
C PHE A 93 -7.38 -14.84 5.02
N ASN A 94 -8.27 -14.31 4.19
CA ASN A 94 -9.47 -13.63 4.62
C ASN A 94 -10.67 -14.19 3.84
N LYS A 95 -11.81 -14.28 4.54
CA LYS A 95 -13.07 -14.71 3.93
C LYS A 95 -13.72 -13.59 3.13
N ALA A 96 -14.55 -13.96 2.17
CA ALA A 96 -15.33 -13.01 1.38
C ALA A 96 -16.11 -12.04 2.28
N GLU A 97 -15.94 -10.75 2.01
CA GLU A 97 -16.67 -9.68 2.68
C GLU A 97 -18.15 -9.69 2.31
N SER A 98 -19.00 -9.18 3.20
CA SER A 98 -20.45 -9.04 2.96
C SER A 98 -20.79 -8.10 1.79
N SER A 99 -19.91 -7.12 1.54
CA SER A 99 -20.00 -6.19 0.42
C SER A 99 -18.77 -6.35 -0.46
N VAL A 100 -18.80 -7.35 -1.36
CA VAL A 100 -17.73 -7.57 -2.34
C VAL A 100 -17.78 -6.47 -3.41
N PRO A 101 -16.65 -5.84 -3.76
CA PRO A 101 -16.58 -4.93 -4.90
C PRO A 101 -17.05 -5.60 -6.20
N ALA A 102 -17.83 -4.88 -7.01
CA ALA A 102 -18.19 -5.35 -8.34
C ALA A 102 -16.98 -5.29 -9.29
N TYR A 103 -16.82 -6.33 -10.12
CA TYR A 103 -15.81 -6.40 -11.17
C TYR A 103 -16.50 -6.53 -12.54
N PRO A 104 -16.13 -5.75 -13.59
CA PRO A 104 -15.06 -4.77 -13.64
C PRO A 104 -15.33 -3.50 -12.80
N ILE A 105 -14.32 -3.05 -12.04
CA ILE A 105 -14.29 -1.81 -11.26
C ILE A 105 -14.45 -0.59 -12.16
N VAL A 106 -15.25 0.37 -11.72
CA VAL A 106 -15.46 1.63 -12.44
C VAL A 106 -14.32 2.61 -12.13
N ILE A 107 -13.84 3.33 -13.14
CA ILE A 107 -12.81 4.36 -12.99
C ILE A 107 -13.48 5.73 -13.10
N SER A 108 -13.13 6.67 -12.24
CA SER A 108 -13.71 8.02 -12.28
C SER A 108 -13.19 8.84 -13.47
N SER A 109 -14.09 9.60 -14.09
CA SER A 109 -13.82 10.57 -15.16
C SER A 109 -14.23 11.98 -14.69
N PRO A 110 -13.51 13.06 -15.07
CA PRO A 110 -12.32 13.12 -15.93
C PRO A 110 -11.03 12.82 -15.15
N GLY A 111 -10.18 11.93 -15.68
CA GLY A 111 -8.88 11.65 -15.08
C GLY A 111 -8.35 10.25 -15.37
N ASN A 112 -9.22 9.22 -15.44
CA ASN A 112 -8.86 7.82 -15.77
C ASN A 112 -7.69 7.20 -14.99
N GLN A 113 -7.23 7.84 -13.93
CA GLN A 113 -6.04 7.43 -13.19
C GLN A 113 -6.36 6.44 -12.07
N TYR A 114 -7.55 6.55 -11.46
CA TYR A 114 -7.83 5.93 -10.17
C TYR A 114 -9.25 5.33 -10.11
N PRO A 115 -9.40 4.06 -9.70
CA PRO A 115 -10.70 3.48 -9.35
C PRO A 115 -11.53 4.24 -8.32
N ASN A 116 -12.85 4.16 -8.47
CA ASN A 116 -13.80 4.87 -7.62
C ASN A 116 -14.20 4.11 -6.34
N ILE A 117 -13.82 2.84 -6.21
CA ILE A 117 -14.14 1.96 -5.07
C ILE A 117 -12.92 1.15 -4.64
N ALA A 118 -12.81 0.89 -3.33
CA ALA A 118 -11.77 0.04 -2.77
C ALA A 118 -11.81 -1.37 -3.37
N GLN A 119 -10.65 -1.89 -3.82
CA GLN A 119 -10.50 -3.22 -4.40
C GLN A 119 -10.54 -4.33 -3.34
N PHE A 120 -10.02 -4.03 -2.15
CA PHE A 120 -10.05 -4.89 -0.98
C PHE A 120 -10.64 -4.11 0.20
N PRO A 121 -11.90 -4.34 0.60
CA PRO A 121 -12.40 -3.75 1.82
C PRO A 121 -11.54 -4.26 2.99
N LEU A 122 -10.93 -3.32 3.72
CA LEU A 122 -10.72 -3.40 5.18
C LEU A 122 -10.05 -4.69 5.70
N PRO A 123 -8.70 -4.83 5.69
CA PRO A 123 -7.84 -4.08 6.61
C PRO A 123 -6.45 -3.68 6.05
N SER A 124 -6.03 -2.43 6.24
CA SER A 124 -4.63 -2.01 5.98
C SER A 124 -3.73 -2.22 7.20
N LEU A 125 -4.32 -2.43 8.37
CA LEU A 125 -3.61 -2.70 9.61
C LEU A 125 -3.27 -4.18 9.73
N VAL A 126 -2.05 -4.45 10.18
CA VAL A 126 -1.63 -5.78 10.65
C VAL A 126 -2.38 -6.09 11.94
N GLY A 127 -3.17 -7.14 11.93
CA GLY A 127 -3.94 -7.67 13.05
C GLY A 127 -3.45 -9.06 13.49
N THR A 128 -4.19 -9.70 14.38
CA THR A 128 -3.79 -10.96 15.03
C THR A 128 -3.67 -12.15 14.07
N ASN A 129 -4.40 -12.13 12.96
CA ASN A 129 -4.40 -13.22 11.98
C ASN A 129 -3.33 -13.05 10.88
N ASP A 130 -2.63 -11.91 10.87
CA ASP A 130 -1.56 -11.64 9.91
C ASP A 130 -0.26 -12.28 10.39
N LYS A 131 0.40 -13.01 9.49
CA LYS A 131 1.65 -13.71 9.74
C LYS A 131 2.79 -12.95 9.11
N LEU A 132 3.83 -12.65 9.88
CA LEU A 132 5.07 -12.11 9.35
C LEU A 132 5.71 -13.16 8.44
N LEU A 133 5.87 -12.82 7.16
CA LEU A 133 6.58 -13.65 6.19
C LEU A 133 8.07 -13.37 6.24
N GLU A 134 8.44 -12.09 6.21
CA GLU A 134 9.81 -11.65 6.12
C GLU A 134 9.96 -10.18 6.53
N THR A 135 11.17 -9.81 6.95
CA THR A 135 11.61 -8.41 7.03
C THR A 135 12.63 -8.16 5.92
N ALA A 136 12.20 -7.58 4.80
CA ALA A 136 13.02 -7.33 3.63
C ALA A 136 13.91 -6.09 3.83
N THR A 137 15.17 -6.17 3.42
CA THR A 137 16.17 -5.10 3.52
C THR A 137 16.78 -4.69 2.19
N ALA A 138 16.37 -5.32 1.08
CA ALA A 138 16.86 -5.04 -0.26
C ALA A 138 15.68 -4.85 -1.21
N PHE A 139 15.72 -3.78 -2.02
CA PHE A 139 14.63 -3.37 -2.91
C PHE A 139 15.18 -2.94 -4.28
N PRO A 140 14.43 -3.12 -5.39
CA PRO A 140 13.12 -3.76 -5.44
C PRO A 140 13.21 -5.27 -5.17
N LYS A 141 12.17 -5.83 -4.55
CA LYS A 141 12.09 -7.27 -4.23
C LYS A 141 10.84 -7.89 -4.82
N VAL A 142 11.01 -9.01 -5.51
CA VAL A 142 9.91 -9.74 -6.13
C VAL A 142 9.47 -10.90 -5.24
N TYR A 143 8.16 -11.01 -5.06
CA TYR A 143 7.50 -12.12 -4.38
C TYR A 143 6.70 -12.90 -5.42
N THR A 144 6.82 -14.23 -5.41
CA THR A 144 6.02 -15.11 -6.26
C THR A 144 5.63 -16.32 -5.43
N TYR A 145 4.33 -16.60 -5.38
CA TYR A 145 3.78 -17.74 -4.64
C TYR A 145 2.71 -18.44 -5.47
N THR A 146 2.62 -19.76 -5.31
CA THR A 146 1.46 -20.52 -5.80
C THR A 146 0.29 -20.42 -4.81
N ALA A 147 -0.93 -20.71 -5.27
CA ALA A 147 -2.09 -20.79 -4.38
C ALA A 147 -1.88 -21.79 -3.23
N ALA A 148 -1.24 -22.94 -3.49
CA ALA A 148 -0.92 -23.93 -2.46
C ALA A 148 0.12 -23.43 -1.44
N GLN A 149 1.12 -22.67 -1.89
CA GLN A 149 2.10 -22.05 -0.99
C GLN A 149 1.44 -21.02 -0.09
N LEU A 150 0.58 -20.15 -0.64
CA LEU A 150 -0.17 -19.17 0.16
C LEU A 150 -1.12 -19.81 1.15
N ALA A 151 -1.80 -20.89 0.75
CA ALA A 151 -2.67 -21.68 1.63
C ALA A 151 -1.87 -22.27 2.80
N THR A 152 -0.70 -22.84 2.51
CA THR A 152 0.21 -23.41 3.52
C THR A 152 0.72 -22.35 4.50
N LEU A 153 1.21 -21.21 3.98
CA LEU A 153 1.68 -20.08 4.79
C LEU A 153 0.58 -19.60 5.74
N ASN A 154 -0.66 -19.55 5.26
CA ASN A 154 -1.80 -19.08 6.04
C ASN A 154 -2.48 -20.18 6.87
N GLY A 155 -2.08 -21.44 6.75
CA GLY A 155 -2.67 -22.56 7.52
C GLY A 155 -4.11 -22.86 7.11
N VAL A 156 -4.42 -22.71 5.82
CA VAL A 156 -5.77 -22.88 5.26
C VAL A 156 -5.75 -24.03 4.26
N ALA A 157 -6.80 -24.86 4.27
CA ALA A 157 -7.00 -25.86 3.23
C ALA A 157 -7.50 -25.17 1.96
N LEU A 158 -6.80 -25.32 0.84
CA LEU A 158 -7.18 -24.69 -0.44
C LEU A 158 -8.59 -25.11 -0.90
N SER A 159 -9.02 -26.33 -0.58
CA SER A 159 -10.37 -26.84 -0.82
C SER A 159 -11.48 -26.11 -0.04
N SER A 160 -11.13 -25.33 0.98
CA SER A 160 -12.06 -24.50 1.76
C SER A 160 -12.20 -23.07 1.24
N ALA A 161 -11.43 -22.71 0.19
CA ALA A 161 -11.53 -21.41 -0.44
C ALA A 161 -12.85 -21.31 -1.23
N ALA A 162 -13.59 -20.24 -0.98
CA ALA A 162 -14.82 -19.91 -1.69
C ALA A 162 -14.61 -18.71 -2.62
N VAL A 163 -15.59 -18.45 -3.47
CA VAL A 163 -15.58 -17.27 -4.35
C VAL A 163 -15.45 -16.00 -3.50
N ASN A 164 -14.52 -15.12 -3.88
CA ASN A 164 -14.15 -13.87 -3.23
C ASN A 164 -13.39 -13.98 -1.91
N ASP A 165 -13.09 -15.19 -1.41
CA ASP A 165 -12.01 -15.36 -0.42
C ASP A 165 -10.70 -14.84 -1.02
N TYR A 166 -9.73 -14.48 -0.18
CA TYR A 166 -8.51 -13.84 -0.66
C TYR A 166 -7.31 -14.01 0.25
N PHE A 167 -6.13 -13.99 -0.38
CA PHE A 167 -4.89 -13.74 0.32
C PHE A 167 -4.55 -12.26 0.24
N LEU A 168 -4.09 -11.71 1.35
CA LEU A 168 -3.69 -10.32 1.47
C LEU A 168 -2.26 -10.25 1.99
N PHE A 169 -1.51 -9.29 1.49
CA PHE A 169 -0.19 -8.89 1.95
C PHE A 169 -0.26 -7.48 2.50
N LYS A 170 0.43 -7.21 3.60
CA LYS A 170 0.47 -5.90 4.26
C LYS A 170 1.91 -5.53 4.57
N PHE A 171 2.19 -4.23 4.58
CA PHE A 171 3.55 -3.72 4.69
C PHE A 171 3.68 -2.77 5.88
N ILE A 172 4.71 -2.97 6.69
CA ILE A 172 5.14 -2.02 7.71
C ILE A 172 6.55 -1.54 7.36
N LEU A 173 6.72 -0.23 7.24
CA LEU A 173 8.01 0.37 6.89
C LEU A 173 8.76 0.73 8.17
N ASN A 174 10.01 0.29 8.28
CA ASN A 174 10.96 0.74 9.29
C ASN A 174 11.94 1.72 8.63
N LEU A 175 11.93 2.97 9.05
CA LEU A 175 12.77 4.03 8.49
C LEU A 175 14.15 4.03 9.15
N THR A 176 15.14 4.58 8.46
CA THR A 176 16.52 4.70 8.98
C THR A 176 16.60 5.63 10.19
N ASP A 177 15.67 6.59 10.32
CA ASP A 177 15.55 7.52 11.45
C ASP A 177 14.85 6.91 12.69
N GLY A 178 14.51 5.62 12.66
CA GLY A 178 13.89 4.89 13.76
C GLY A 178 12.36 4.97 13.80
N ARG A 179 11.73 5.74 12.92
CA ARG A 179 10.26 5.73 12.79
C ARG A 179 9.78 4.41 12.18
N ARG A 180 8.61 3.96 12.62
CA ARG A 180 7.93 2.77 12.10
C ARG A 180 6.53 3.14 11.61
N ILE A 181 6.26 2.87 10.35
CA ILE A 181 4.99 3.22 9.68
C ILE A 181 4.13 1.98 9.60
N VAL A 182 3.26 1.84 10.61
CA VAL A 182 2.40 0.66 10.83
C VAL A 182 1.02 0.79 10.21
N THR A 183 0.68 2.00 9.75
CA THR A 183 -0.60 2.33 9.18
C THR A 183 -0.40 3.42 8.16
N PHE A 184 -1.12 3.29 7.06
CA PHE A 184 -1.41 4.40 6.19
C PHE A 184 -2.93 4.58 6.26
N PHE A 185 -3.41 5.83 6.36
CA PHE A 185 -4.85 6.05 6.33
C PHE A 185 -5.43 5.39 5.07
N ASN A 186 -6.56 4.69 5.22
CA ASN A 186 -7.17 3.91 4.13
C ASN A 186 -7.44 4.75 2.87
N ASN A 187 -7.57 6.07 3.01
CA ASN A 187 -7.81 7.02 1.91
C ASN A 187 -6.53 7.68 1.34
N ILE A 188 -5.35 7.43 1.94
CA ILE A 188 -4.06 7.97 1.48
C ILE A 188 -3.31 6.93 0.62
N CYS A 189 -3.56 5.65 0.88
CA CYS A 189 -2.80 4.53 0.33
C CYS A 189 -3.76 3.44 -0.10
N ASP A 190 -4.62 3.74 -1.07
CA ASP A 190 -5.57 2.75 -1.58
C ASP A 190 -4.99 2.09 -2.85
N GLU A 191 -4.61 0.82 -2.72
CA GLU A 191 -4.26 -0.07 -3.85
C GLU A 191 -5.33 -0.05 -4.93
N SER A 192 -6.59 0.23 -4.52
CA SER A 192 -7.67 0.36 -5.47
C SER A 192 -7.39 1.41 -6.52
N ARG A 193 -6.70 2.49 -6.16
CA ARG A 193 -6.45 3.63 -7.01
C ARG A 193 -5.17 3.43 -7.82
N GLY A 194 -4.13 2.83 -7.27
CA GLY A 194 -2.79 2.88 -7.89
C GLY A 194 -2.10 4.22 -7.63
N GLU A 195 -2.50 4.87 -6.52
CA GLU A 195 -1.85 6.05 -5.97
C GLU A 195 -0.50 5.65 -5.32
N PRO A 196 0.50 6.55 -5.27
CA PRO A 196 1.73 6.30 -4.54
C PRO A 196 1.43 5.94 -3.08
N GLY A 197 1.91 4.78 -2.63
CA GLY A 197 1.81 4.35 -1.25
C GLY A 197 1.02 3.08 -0.96
N ASP A 198 0.79 2.20 -1.93
CA ASP A 198 0.12 0.91 -1.79
C ASP A 198 0.49 0.14 -0.50
N CYS A 199 -0.33 0.25 0.54
CA CYS A 199 -0.02 -0.31 1.86
C CYS A 199 -0.42 -1.78 2.03
N ARG A 200 -0.99 -2.37 0.97
CA ARG A 200 -1.36 -3.79 0.88
C ARG A 200 -1.50 -4.23 -0.58
N THR A 201 -1.40 -5.53 -0.80
CA THR A 201 -1.74 -6.16 -2.08
C THR A 201 -2.28 -7.56 -1.93
N GLY A 202 -3.03 -8.08 -2.90
CA GLY A 202 -3.61 -9.41 -2.75
C GLY A 202 -4.10 -10.07 -4.03
N VAL A 203 -4.58 -11.30 -3.84
CA VAL A 203 -5.16 -12.15 -4.88
C VAL A 203 -6.44 -12.78 -4.34
N ARG A 204 -7.51 -12.73 -5.14
CA ARG A 204 -8.83 -13.27 -4.79
C ARG A 204 -9.11 -14.58 -5.50
N PHE A 205 -9.99 -15.38 -4.94
CA PHE A 205 -10.56 -16.53 -5.63
C PHE A 205 -11.78 -16.12 -6.44
N LYS A 206 -11.86 -16.57 -7.69
CA LYS A 206 -13.00 -16.33 -8.58
C LYS A 206 -13.35 -17.62 -9.31
N SER A 207 -14.63 -17.79 -9.61
CA SER A 207 -15.11 -18.86 -10.48
C SER A 207 -15.18 -18.31 -11.91
N LEU A 208 -14.06 -18.35 -12.64
CA LEU A 208 -13.96 -17.88 -14.03
C LEU A 208 -14.53 -18.91 -15.02
#